data_AF-A0A140L2Z7-F1
#
_entry.id   AF-A0A140L2Z7-F1
#
_cell.length_a   1.000
_cell.length_b   1.000
_cell.length_c   1.000
_cell.angle_alpha   90.00
_cell.angle_beta   90.00
_cell.angle_gamma   90.00
#
_symmetry.space_group_name_H-M   'P 1'
#
loop_
_entity.id
_entity.type
_entity.pdbx_description
1 polymer ?
#
loop_
_entity_poly.entity_id
_entity_poly.type
_entity_poly.pdbx_seq_one_letter_code
_entity_poly.pdbx_strand_id
1 'polypeptide(L)'
;MINFLKIIRLAPFLNNVFFLKRTDFHVFQFLSLYFCLCLQVKTYIAHSNQTVIWIFQKIRFIGFLNSSRFNWRKYLLLLSSSIIKNSLTPLTSDKRVKVPIVDDSMYSRSRSKSVELLAKVFDHVQRKYLKGFRLLTLGWSDGNTFLPVAFSLLSSEKEENRLCSISSSVDKRTHGYKLRKEAIRKSPSFMIDMISQAVQQRIPASYVLFDSWFTYPQILIKIVQLKLHTISMVKSMYRVYYNYNGKKLNLNDLYASLKKKRGKAKILSSVIVGIGSDENGREVKAKIVSLLYQRKISLLTLRKLSKLLIE
;
A
#
# COMPACT_ATOMS: atom_id res chain seq x y z
N MET A 1 -18.24 21.66 -5.53
CA MET A 1 -18.17 20.34 -4.85
C MET A 1 -19.16 19.32 -5.41
N ILE A 2 -20.46 19.64 -5.51
CA ILE A 2 -21.50 18.70 -6.00
C ILE A 2 -21.21 18.18 -7.42
N ASN A 3 -20.71 19.02 -8.34
CA ASN A 3 -20.33 18.59 -9.69
C ASN A 3 -19.13 17.62 -9.68
N PHE A 4 -18.13 17.83 -8.82
CA PHE A 4 -16.99 16.91 -8.66
C PHE A 4 -17.45 15.55 -8.12
N LEU A 5 -18.36 15.54 -7.14
CA LEU A 5 -18.91 14.29 -6.58
C LEU A 5 -19.78 13.52 -7.61
N LYS A 6 -20.47 14.24 -8.50
CA LYS A 6 -21.20 13.66 -9.64
C LYS A 6 -20.24 13.07 -10.70
N ILE A 7 -19.17 13.80 -11.04
CA ILE A 7 -18.13 13.35 -11.99
C ILE A 7 -17.46 12.06 -11.51
N ILE A 8 -17.20 11.94 -10.20
CA ILE A 8 -16.57 10.75 -9.60
C ILE A 8 -17.55 9.56 -9.50
N ARG A 9 -18.85 9.76 -9.77
CA ARG A 9 -19.91 8.76 -9.59
C ARG A 9 -19.89 8.15 -8.20
N LEU A 10 -19.81 8.99 -7.15
CA LEU A 10 -19.70 8.54 -5.76
C LEU A 10 -20.91 7.73 -5.25
N ALA A 11 -22.12 8.10 -5.65
CA ALA A 11 -23.36 7.50 -5.14
C ALA A 11 -23.46 5.97 -5.38
N PRO A 12 -23.16 5.43 -6.58
CA PRO A 12 -23.08 3.97 -6.80
C PRO A 12 -22.14 3.23 -5.86
N PHE A 13 -20.98 3.82 -5.52
CA PHE A 13 -20.01 3.18 -4.63
C PHE A 13 -20.50 3.11 -3.19
N LEU A 14 -21.26 4.12 -2.75
CA LEU A 14 -21.81 4.15 -1.39
C LEU A 14 -22.80 3.01 -1.17
N ASN A 15 -23.66 2.69 -2.14
CA ASN A 15 -24.60 1.58 -2.02
C ASN A 15 -23.88 0.22 -1.94
N ASN A 16 -22.81 0.03 -2.71
CA ASN A 16 -22.00 -1.20 -2.75
C ASN A 16 -21.06 -1.41 -1.55
N VAL A 17 -20.87 -0.38 -0.71
CA VAL A 17 -19.95 -0.42 0.44
C VAL A 17 -20.68 -0.30 1.78
N PHE A 18 -21.75 0.49 1.83
CA PHE A 18 -22.48 0.78 3.06
C PHE A 18 -23.83 0.04 3.15
N PHE A 19 -24.23 -0.74 2.13
CA PHE A 19 -25.50 -1.47 2.06
C PHE A 19 -26.70 -0.59 2.42
N LEU A 20 -26.78 0.57 1.76
CA LEU A 20 -27.71 1.62 2.12
C LEU A 20 -29.17 1.23 1.76
N LYS A 21 -30.07 1.29 2.74
CA LYS A 21 -31.53 1.26 2.50
C LYS A 21 -32.01 2.67 2.11
N ARG A 22 -33.18 2.79 1.48
CA ARG A 22 -33.78 4.06 0.99
C ARG A 22 -33.84 5.21 2.03
N THR A 23 -33.68 4.93 3.32
CA THR A 23 -33.63 5.89 4.44
C THR A 23 -32.25 6.55 4.66
N ASP A 24 -31.23 6.23 3.87
CA ASP A 24 -29.83 6.62 4.16
C ASP A 24 -29.34 7.88 3.42
N PHE A 25 -30.25 8.82 3.14
CA PHE A 25 -29.90 10.19 2.69
C PHE A 25 -28.82 10.85 3.57
N HIS A 26 -28.71 10.42 4.83
CA HIS A 26 -27.72 10.88 5.80
C HIS A 26 -26.27 10.49 5.48
N VAL A 27 -25.97 9.36 4.83
CA VAL A 27 -24.56 8.93 4.63
C VAL A 27 -23.85 9.82 3.62
N PHE A 28 -24.53 10.20 2.54
CA PHE A 28 -23.98 11.15 1.58
C PHE A 28 -23.80 12.55 2.19
N GLN A 29 -24.76 12.98 3.03
CA GLN A 29 -24.67 14.23 3.79
C GLN A 29 -23.51 14.21 4.78
N PHE A 30 -23.31 13.10 5.51
CA PHE A 30 -22.20 12.94 6.46
C PHE A 30 -20.83 12.92 5.77
N LEU A 31 -20.70 12.24 4.64
CA LEU A 31 -19.46 12.26 3.86
C LEU A 31 -19.20 13.63 3.27
N SER A 32 -20.22 14.28 2.72
CA SER A 32 -20.10 15.65 2.22
C SER A 32 -19.70 16.61 3.34
N LEU A 33 -20.32 16.50 4.52
CA LEU A 33 -19.96 17.27 5.71
C LEU A 33 -18.51 16.99 6.14
N TYR A 34 -18.08 15.72 6.15
CA TYR A 34 -16.70 15.37 6.48
C TYR A 34 -15.70 15.98 5.48
N PHE A 35 -15.98 15.89 4.17
CA PHE A 35 -15.15 16.54 3.15
C PHE A 35 -15.17 18.07 3.31
N CYS A 36 -16.32 18.68 3.59
CA CYS A 36 -16.42 20.11 3.90
C CYS A 36 -15.54 20.47 5.11
N LEU A 37 -15.63 19.71 6.22
CA LEU A 37 -14.84 19.96 7.43
C LEU A 37 -13.34 19.75 7.22
N CYS A 38 -12.94 18.81 6.37
CA CYS A 38 -11.53 18.58 6.05
C CYS A 38 -10.97 19.61 5.05
N LEU A 39 -11.77 20.10 4.10
CA LEU A 39 -11.35 21.05 3.06
C LEU A 39 -11.53 22.51 3.48
N GLN A 40 -12.50 22.81 4.34
CA GLN A 40 -12.67 24.11 4.98
C GLN A 40 -11.85 24.10 6.27
N VAL A 41 -10.62 24.60 6.17
CA VAL A 41 -9.85 25.00 7.34
C VAL A 41 -10.68 26.02 8.13
N LYS A 42 -11.23 25.57 9.28
CA LYS A 42 -11.70 26.35 10.44
C LYS A 42 -12.95 27.26 10.35
N THR A 43 -13.57 27.57 9.21
CA THR A 43 -14.53 28.70 9.16
C THR A 43 -16.03 28.43 9.27
N TYR A 44 -16.53 27.19 9.31
CA TYR A 44 -17.99 26.96 9.39
C TYR A 44 -18.55 26.84 10.81
N ILE A 45 -17.70 26.63 11.81
CA ILE A 45 -18.16 26.27 13.18
C ILE A 45 -18.59 27.51 14.00
N ALA A 46 -18.28 28.72 13.54
CA ALA A 46 -18.46 29.94 14.31
C ALA A 46 -19.88 30.56 14.27
N HIS A 47 -20.84 30.04 13.50
CA HIS A 47 -22.03 30.84 13.11
C HIS A 47 -23.42 30.18 13.25
N SER A 48 -23.63 29.21 14.16
CA SER A 48 -25.02 28.75 14.38
C SER A 48 -25.36 28.41 15.84
N ASN A 49 -26.37 29.11 16.36
CA ASN A 49 -27.01 28.93 17.68
C ASN A 49 -27.89 27.65 17.75
N GLN A 50 -27.40 26.51 17.25
CA GLN A 50 -28.15 25.24 17.27
C GLN A 50 -27.36 24.10 17.94
N THR A 51 -27.04 24.30 19.22
CA THR A 51 -26.18 23.40 20.01
C THR A 51 -26.70 21.97 20.11
N VAL A 52 -28.03 21.78 20.28
CA VAL A 52 -28.64 20.45 20.47
C VAL A 52 -28.67 19.64 19.16
N ILE A 53 -29.06 20.25 18.05
CA ILE A 53 -29.07 19.61 16.72
C ILE A 53 -27.65 19.21 16.33
N TRP A 54 -26.66 20.05 16.64
CA TRP A 54 -25.26 19.76 16.39
C TRP A 54 -24.73 18.59 17.23
N ILE A 55 -25.05 18.53 18.52
CA ILE A 55 -24.67 17.39 19.39
C ILE A 55 -25.28 16.09 18.88
N PHE A 56 -26.55 16.08 18.51
CA PHE A 56 -27.22 14.90 17.98
C PHE A 56 -26.60 14.43 16.65
N GLN A 57 -26.35 15.36 15.73
CA GLN A 57 -25.67 15.06 14.47
C GLN A 57 -24.24 14.56 14.68
N LYS A 58 -23.52 15.12 15.65
CA LYS A 58 -22.17 14.68 16.03
C LYS A 58 -22.16 13.26 16.58
N ILE A 59 -23.08 12.91 17.49
CA ILE A 59 -23.17 11.54 18.05
C ILE A 59 -23.47 10.54 16.93
N ARG A 60 -24.42 10.86 16.05
CA ARG A 60 -24.77 10.01 14.91
C ARG A 60 -23.60 9.87 13.92
N PHE A 61 -22.87 10.95 13.67
CA PHE A 61 -21.67 10.95 12.83
C PHE A 61 -20.54 10.10 13.42
N ILE A 62 -20.26 10.21 14.72
CA ILE A 62 -19.26 9.39 15.41
C ILE A 62 -19.68 7.91 15.40
N GLY A 63 -20.96 7.61 15.65
CA GLY A 63 -21.49 6.25 15.54
C GLY A 63 -21.34 5.67 14.14
N PHE A 64 -21.55 6.50 13.11
CA PHE A 64 -21.30 6.14 11.72
C PHE A 64 -19.82 5.82 11.45
N LEU A 65 -18.89 6.68 11.89
CA LEU A 65 -17.45 6.44 11.72
C LEU A 65 -16.95 5.19 12.47
N ASN A 66 -17.47 4.95 13.68
CA ASN A 66 -17.04 3.85 14.54
C ASN A 66 -17.71 2.50 14.23
N SER A 67 -18.64 2.46 13.28
CA SER A 67 -19.35 1.24 12.91
C SER A 67 -18.39 0.20 12.30
N SER A 68 -18.35 -0.99 12.89
CA SER A 68 -17.60 -2.14 12.36
C SER A 68 -18.19 -2.73 11.08
N ARG A 69 -19.41 -2.31 10.70
CA ARG A 69 -20.11 -2.82 9.51
C ARG A 69 -19.62 -2.17 8.22
N PHE A 70 -19.04 -0.98 8.26
CA PHE A 70 -18.65 -0.27 7.05
C PHE A 70 -17.25 -0.64 6.58
N ASN A 71 -17.11 -0.83 5.26
CA ASN A 71 -15.84 -1.20 4.67
C ASN A 71 -15.13 0.02 4.10
N TRP A 72 -14.55 0.83 4.99
CA TRP A 72 -13.81 2.04 4.67
C TRP A 72 -12.65 1.81 3.68
N ARG A 73 -11.98 0.66 3.77
CA ARG A 73 -10.88 0.32 2.85
C ARG A 73 -11.39 0.05 1.44
N LYS A 74 -12.48 -0.71 1.29
CA LYS A 74 -13.12 -0.93 -0.01
C LYS A 74 -13.63 0.39 -0.59
N TYR A 75 -14.20 1.26 0.23
CA TYR A 75 -14.59 2.61 -0.20
C TYR A 75 -13.41 3.39 -0.78
N LEU A 76 -12.29 3.49 -0.05
CA LEU A 76 -11.08 4.17 -0.52
C LEU A 76 -10.59 3.57 -1.85
N LEU A 77 -10.47 2.25 -1.92
CA LEU A 77 -10.00 1.55 -3.12
C LEU A 77 -10.89 1.83 -4.35
N LEU A 78 -12.21 1.77 -4.18
CA LEU A 78 -13.16 2.03 -5.26
C LEU A 78 -13.17 3.49 -5.68
N LEU A 79 -13.11 4.41 -4.71
CA LEU A 79 -13.02 5.84 -4.94
C LEU A 79 -11.76 6.17 -5.74
N SER A 80 -10.59 5.69 -5.29
CA SER A 80 -9.32 5.92 -5.97
C SER A 80 -9.30 5.28 -7.35
N SER A 81 -9.82 4.07 -7.51
CA SER A 81 -9.98 3.43 -8.83
C SER A 81 -10.85 4.28 -9.77
N SER A 82 -11.97 4.83 -9.29
CA SER A 82 -12.85 5.71 -10.07
C SER A 82 -12.13 6.98 -10.51
N ILE A 83 -11.46 7.68 -9.58
CA ILE A 83 -10.72 8.92 -9.89
C ILE A 83 -9.60 8.63 -10.89
N ILE A 84 -8.83 7.55 -10.68
CA ILE A 84 -7.73 7.19 -11.58
C ILE A 84 -8.26 6.91 -12.99
N LYS A 85 -9.34 6.14 -13.14
CA LYS A 85 -9.85 5.75 -14.47
C LYS A 85 -10.60 6.88 -15.18
N ASN A 86 -11.46 7.58 -14.45
CA ASN A 86 -12.41 8.52 -15.05
C ASN A 86 -11.86 9.94 -15.13
N SER A 87 -10.88 10.30 -14.29
CA SER A 87 -10.35 11.67 -14.22
C SER A 87 -8.88 11.75 -14.60
N LEU A 88 -8.02 10.87 -14.05
CA LEU A 88 -6.58 10.99 -14.28
C LEU A 88 -6.13 10.32 -15.59
N THR A 89 -6.57 9.08 -15.84
CA THR A 89 -6.13 8.32 -17.02
C THR A 89 -6.38 9.05 -18.35
N PRO A 90 -7.53 9.73 -18.57
CA PRO A 90 -7.74 10.51 -19.79
C PRO A 90 -6.80 11.72 -19.92
N LEU A 91 -6.28 12.24 -18.81
CA LEU A 91 -5.35 13.38 -18.77
C LEU A 91 -3.88 12.95 -18.78
N THR A 92 -3.61 11.65 -18.61
CA THR A 92 -2.26 11.07 -18.56
C THR A 92 -1.93 10.44 -19.92
N SER A 93 -0.86 10.90 -20.57
CA SER A 93 -0.33 10.27 -21.80
C SER A 93 -0.03 8.79 -21.61
N ASP A 94 -0.32 7.97 -22.63
CA ASP A 94 0.00 6.53 -22.64
C ASP A 94 1.49 6.22 -22.48
N LYS A 95 2.37 7.18 -22.79
CA LYS A 95 3.82 7.05 -22.60
C LYS A 95 4.24 7.13 -21.14
N ARG A 96 3.40 7.66 -20.24
CA ARG A 96 3.73 7.79 -18.81
C ARG A 96 3.60 6.44 -18.11
N VAL A 97 4.65 6.09 -17.37
CA VAL A 97 4.68 4.89 -16.55
C VAL A 97 3.79 5.11 -15.33
N LYS A 98 2.82 4.20 -15.15
CA LYS A 98 1.89 4.20 -14.02
C LYS A 98 2.33 3.14 -13.03
N VAL A 99 2.48 3.52 -11.76
CA VAL A 99 3.09 2.67 -10.74
C VAL A 99 2.31 2.68 -9.43
N PRO A 100 2.01 1.51 -8.86
CA PRO A 100 1.69 1.39 -7.45
C PRO A 100 2.97 1.44 -6.63
N ILE A 101 2.93 2.19 -5.53
CA ILE A 101 4.05 2.41 -4.62
C ILE A 101 3.64 1.87 -3.25
N VAL A 102 4.43 0.96 -2.69
CA VAL A 102 4.25 0.48 -1.32
C VAL A 102 5.33 1.05 -0.44
N ASP A 103 4.90 1.61 0.68
CA ASP A 103 5.78 2.11 1.72
C ASP A 103 5.25 1.76 3.11
N ASP A 104 6.16 1.53 4.06
CA ASP A 104 5.83 1.29 5.45
C ASP A 104 6.38 2.38 6.37
N SER A 105 5.50 2.90 7.21
CA SER A 105 5.81 3.97 8.15
C SER A 105 5.40 3.61 9.56
N MET A 106 6.07 4.17 10.56
CA MET A 106 5.69 4.00 11.96
C MET A 106 4.49 4.90 12.30
N TYR A 107 3.38 4.32 12.75
CA TYR A 107 2.25 5.05 13.29
C TYR A 107 2.29 5.02 14.81
N SER A 108 2.91 6.04 15.39
CA SER A 108 3.15 6.14 16.83
C SER A 108 1.88 6.45 17.62
N ARG A 109 1.69 5.68 18.70
CA ARG A 109 0.67 5.86 19.73
C ARG A 109 1.32 5.74 21.12
N SER A 110 2.52 6.28 21.29
CA SER A 110 3.33 6.14 22.53
C SER A 110 2.60 6.53 23.82
N ARG A 111 1.69 7.51 23.74
CA ARG A 111 0.90 7.97 24.90
C ARG A 111 -0.34 7.13 25.18
N SER A 112 -0.72 6.23 24.28
CA SER A 112 -1.90 5.38 24.43
C SER A 112 -1.62 4.17 25.32
N LYS A 113 -2.64 3.75 26.09
CA LYS A 113 -2.59 2.56 26.97
C LYS A 113 -3.61 1.49 26.61
N SER A 114 -4.75 1.87 26.03
CA SER A 114 -5.92 0.99 25.83
C SER A 114 -6.43 0.94 24.39
N VAL A 115 -5.58 1.29 23.42
CA VAL A 115 -5.97 1.21 22.00
C VAL A 115 -5.99 -0.25 21.58
N GLU A 116 -7.09 -0.69 20.99
CA GLU A 116 -7.21 -2.06 20.50
C GLU A 116 -6.04 -2.44 19.56
N LEU A 117 -5.50 -3.65 19.73
CA LEU A 117 -4.33 -4.14 18.97
C LEU A 117 -3.05 -3.30 19.13
N LEU A 118 -2.95 -2.40 20.11
CA LEU A 118 -1.72 -1.65 20.36
C LEU A 118 -0.55 -2.61 20.60
N ALA A 119 0.57 -2.41 19.90
CA ALA A 119 1.74 -3.26 20.02
C ALA A 119 3.01 -2.45 20.31
N LYS A 120 4.02 -3.12 20.86
CA LYS A 120 5.40 -2.62 20.87
C LYS A 120 6.03 -2.91 19.51
N VAL A 121 6.43 -1.85 18.81
CA VAL A 121 7.07 -1.93 17.49
C VAL A 121 8.42 -1.25 17.56
N PHE A 122 9.46 -1.90 17.04
CA PHE A 122 10.79 -1.30 16.97
C PHE A 122 10.84 -0.27 15.84
N ASP A 123 11.20 0.97 16.18
CA ASP A 123 11.49 2.01 15.20
C ASP A 123 12.96 1.93 14.81
N HIS A 124 13.23 1.55 13.56
CA HIS A 124 14.58 1.45 13.03
C HIS A 124 15.25 2.81 12.82
N VAL A 125 14.47 3.90 12.70
CA VAL A 125 15.00 5.26 12.57
C VAL A 125 15.51 5.75 13.92
N GLN A 126 14.66 5.71 14.95
CA GLN A 126 15.01 6.19 16.30
C GLN A 126 15.71 5.13 17.16
N ARG A 127 15.86 3.90 16.66
CA ARG A 127 16.45 2.73 17.34
C ARG A 127 15.83 2.45 18.72
N LYS A 128 14.52 2.61 18.86
CA LYS A 128 13.80 2.36 20.11
C LYS A 128 12.45 1.70 19.87
N TYR A 129 11.94 1.04 20.90
CA TYR A 129 10.58 0.50 20.88
C TYR A 129 9.57 1.61 21.14
N LEU A 130 8.59 1.73 20.24
CA LEU A 130 7.45 2.63 20.37
C LEU A 130 6.16 1.81 20.51
N LYS A 131 5.16 2.37 21.20
CA LYS A 131 3.81 1.80 21.18
C LYS A 131 3.11 2.32 19.94
N GLY A 132 2.55 1.45 19.11
CA GLY A 132 1.91 1.87 17.88
C GLY A 132 1.67 0.73 16.90
N PHE A 133 1.67 1.09 15.62
CA PHE A 133 1.39 0.22 14.50
C PHE A 133 2.37 0.50 13.35
N ARG A 134 2.55 -0.46 12.46
CA ARG A 134 3.17 -0.21 11.15
C ARG A 134 2.08 0.16 10.17
N LEU A 135 2.10 1.40 9.69
CA LEU A 135 1.22 1.86 8.63
C LEU A 135 1.80 1.42 7.28
N LEU A 136 1.22 0.38 6.70
CA LEU A 136 1.56 -0.06 5.35
C LEU A 136 0.62 0.64 4.38
N THR A 137 1.17 1.36 3.42
CA THR A 137 0.41 2.14 2.44
C THR A 137 0.62 1.61 1.03
N LEU A 138 -0.43 1.72 0.20
CA LEU A 138 -0.37 1.53 -1.24
C LEU A 138 -0.86 2.81 -1.89
N GLY A 139 0.04 3.52 -2.56
CA GLY A 139 -0.27 4.66 -3.40
C GLY A 139 -0.22 4.30 -4.88
N TRP A 140 -0.80 5.14 -5.72
CA TRP A 140 -0.67 5.08 -7.18
C TRP A 140 -0.15 6.40 -7.70
N SER A 141 0.75 6.35 -8.67
CA SER A 141 1.29 7.54 -9.33
C SER A 141 1.44 7.34 -10.84
N ASP A 142 1.26 8.42 -11.60
CA ASP A 142 1.61 8.53 -13.01
C ASP A 142 2.93 9.31 -13.24
N GLY A 143 3.68 9.56 -12.16
CA GLY A 143 4.91 10.37 -12.15
C GLY A 143 4.69 11.86 -11.86
N ASN A 144 3.46 12.37 -11.93
CA ASN A 144 3.13 13.76 -11.60
C ASN A 144 2.13 13.87 -10.46
N THR A 145 1.17 12.95 -10.41
CA THR A 145 0.13 12.89 -9.38
C THR A 145 0.35 11.69 -8.49
N PHE A 146 -0.08 11.79 -7.24
CA PHE A 146 -0.10 10.69 -6.29
C PHE A 146 -1.48 10.56 -5.65
N LEU A 147 -2.01 9.34 -5.60
CA LEU A 147 -3.27 9.02 -4.94
C LEU A 147 -3.12 7.84 -3.97
N PRO A 148 -3.62 7.95 -2.73
CA PRO A 148 -3.71 6.80 -1.84
C PRO A 148 -4.75 5.81 -2.37
N VAL A 149 -4.41 4.53 -2.46
CA VAL A 149 -5.28 3.46 -2.98
C VAL A 149 -5.77 2.55 -1.86
N ALA A 150 -4.87 2.15 -0.98
CA ALA A 150 -5.19 1.31 0.16
C ALA A 150 -4.17 1.53 1.28
N PHE A 151 -4.54 1.16 2.50
CA PHE A 151 -3.60 1.10 3.61
C PHE A 151 -4.07 0.07 4.63
N SER A 152 -3.16 -0.30 5.54
CA SER A 152 -3.49 -1.05 6.75
C SER A 152 -2.58 -0.64 7.89
N LEU A 153 -3.16 -0.58 9.09
CA LEU A 153 -2.43 -0.43 10.33
C LEU A 153 -2.13 -1.83 10.87
N LEU A 154 -0.91 -2.28 10.67
CA LEU A 154 -0.45 -3.59 11.09
C LEU A 154 0.03 -3.53 12.55
N SER A 155 -0.55 -4.40 13.37
CA SER A 155 -0.09 -4.72 14.71
C SER A 155 0.96 -5.84 14.65
N SER A 156 1.47 -6.25 15.81
CA SER A 156 2.38 -7.38 15.89
C SER A 156 1.64 -8.70 15.69
N GLU A 157 2.17 -9.56 14.82
CA GLU A 157 1.74 -10.95 14.66
C GLU A 157 1.93 -11.74 15.97
N LYS A 158 3.02 -11.45 16.68
CA LYS A 158 3.34 -12.09 17.95
C LYS A 158 2.49 -11.52 19.08
N GLU A 159 1.75 -12.39 19.75
CA GLU A 159 0.88 -12.05 20.88
C GLU A 159 1.62 -11.36 22.02
N GLU A 160 2.79 -11.86 22.39
CA GLU A 160 3.66 -11.30 23.44
C GLU A 160 3.99 -9.80 23.25
N ASN A 161 3.95 -9.32 22.00
CA ASN A 161 4.26 -7.93 21.67
C ASN A 161 3.01 -7.04 21.56
N ARG A 162 1.80 -7.63 21.64
CA ARG A 162 0.53 -6.90 21.67
C ARG A 162 0.16 -6.56 23.12
N LEU A 163 0.06 -5.27 23.40
CA LEU A 163 -0.35 -4.72 24.69
C LEU A 163 -1.86 -4.80 24.91
N CYS A 164 -2.63 -4.79 23.82
CA CYS A 164 -4.08 -4.92 23.85
C CYS A 164 -4.52 -5.96 22.83
N SER A 165 -5.43 -6.84 23.23
CA SER A 165 -6.02 -7.86 22.36
C SER A 165 -7.16 -7.28 21.50
N ILE A 166 -7.71 -8.13 20.63
CA ILE A 166 -8.94 -7.82 19.89
C ILE A 166 -10.11 -7.79 20.89
N SER A 167 -10.97 -6.80 20.77
CA SER A 167 -12.16 -6.70 21.60
C SER A 167 -13.13 -7.85 21.31
N SER A 168 -13.58 -8.54 22.36
CA SER A 168 -14.51 -9.67 22.26
C SER A 168 -15.93 -9.26 21.85
N SER A 169 -16.28 -7.98 21.97
CA SER A 169 -17.63 -7.47 21.65
C SER A 169 -17.88 -7.26 20.15
N VAL A 170 -16.84 -7.36 19.32
CA VAL A 170 -16.97 -7.12 17.87
C VAL A 170 -17.47 -8.38 17.16
N ASP A 171 -18.63 -8.30 16.51
CA ASP A 171 -19.20 -9.40 15.72
C ASP A 171 -18.23 -9.86 14.61
N LYS A 172 -17.90 -11.15 14.63
CA LYS A 172 -16.94 -11.82 13.73
C LYS A 172 -17.31 -11.75 12.26
N ARG A 173 -18.59 -11.56 11.93
CA ARG A 173 -19.10 -11.46 10.56
C ARG A 173 -18.82 -10.09 9.93
N THR A 174 -18.56 -9.08 10.75
CA THR A 174 -18.39 -7.68 10.31
C THR A 174 -17.07 -7.44 9.58
N HIS A 175 -17.04 -6.42 8.72
CA HIS A 175 -15.81 -5.99 8.06
C HIS A 175 -14.74 -5.51 9.05
N GLY A 176 -15.15 -4.88 10.15
CA GLY A 176 -14.27 -4.43 11.22
C GLY A 176 -13.54 -5.59 11.91
N TYR A 177 -14.18 -6.75 12.09
CA TYR A 177 -13.49 -7.92 12.63
C TYR A 177 -12.47 -8.49 11.64
N LYS A 178 -12.84 -8.57 10.35
CA LYS A 178 -11.92 -9.01 9.28
C LYS A 178 -10.68 -8.12 9.21
N LEU A 179 -10.84 -6.80 9.31
CA LEU A 179 -9.72 -5.85 9.37
C LEU A 179 -8.78 -6.09 10.57
N ARG A 180 -9.33 -6.44 11.75
CA ARG A 180 -8.53 -6.76 12.95
C ARG A 180 -7.70 -8.04 12.76
N LYS A 181 -8.29 -9.06 12.13
CA LYS A 181 -7.57 -10.29 11.76
C LYS A 181 -6.49 -10.03 10.71
N GLU A 182 -6.72 -9.10 9.80
CA GLU A 182 -5.71 -8.68 8.83
C GLU A 182 -4.57 -7.88 9.47
N ALA A 183 -4.88 -7.03 10.45
CA ALA A 183 -3.89 -6.21 11.15
C ALA A 183 -2.79 -7.02 11.85
N ILE A 184 -3.05 -8.28 12.22
CA ILE A 184 -2.06 -9.17 12.85
C ILE A 184 -1.29 -10.03 11.83
N ARG A 185 -1.50 -9.86 10.53
CA ARG A 185 -0.80 -10.62 9.48
C ARG A 185 0.58 -10.04 9.18
N LYS A 186 1.44 -10.88 8.59
CA LYS A 186 2.76 -10.46 8.09
C LYS A 186 2.62 -9.39 7.01
N SER A 187 3.40 -8.32 7.14
CA SER A 187 3.38 -7.19 6.20
C SER A 187 3.58 -7.59 4.72
N PRO A 188 4.58 -8.43 4.36
CA PRO A 188 4.78 -8.80 2.95
C PRO A 188 3.63 -9.59 2.33
N SER A 189 2.93 -10.44 3.09
CA SER A 189 1.80 -11.19 2.57
C SER A 189 0.60 -10.27 2.34
N PHE A 190 0.35 -9.36 3.28
CA PHE A 190 -0.73 -8.39 3.14
C PHE A 190 -0.46 -7.34 2.05
N MET A 191 0.80 -6.98 1.81
CA MET A 191 1.20 -6.15 0.66
C MET A 191 0.72 -6.74 -0.67
N ILE A 192 0.95 -8.04 -0.89
CA ILE A 192 0.49 -8.74 -2.11
C ILE A 192 -1.03 -8.68 -2.24
N ASP A 193 -1.77 -8.84 -1.14
CA ASP A 193 -3.23 -8.74 -1.15
C ASP A 193 -3.72 -7.35 -1.53
N MET A 194 -3.06 -6.28 -1.07
CA MET A 194 -3.41 -4.91 -1.47
C MET A 194 -3.16 -4.68 -2.96
N ILE A 195 -2.02 -5.17 -3.48
CA ILE A 195 -1.70 -5.06 -4.91
C ILE A 195 -2.71 -5.86 -5.74
N SER A 196 -3.03 -7.10 -5.32
CA SER A 196 -4.03 -7.95 -5.98
C SER A 196 -5.41 -7.28 -6.00
N GLN A 197 -5.85 -6.67 -4.90
CA GLN A 197 -7.08 -5.89 -4.85
C GLN A 197 -7.07 -4.70 -5.83
N ALA A 198 -5.95 -3.98 -5.94
CA ALA A 198 -5.80 -2.89 -6.91
C ALA A 198 -5.88 -3.38 -8.37
N VAL A 199 -5.24 -4.52 -8.67
CA VAL A 199 -5.30 -5.17 -9.99
C VAL A 199 -6.72 -5.65 -10.32
N GLN A 200 -7.42 -6.25 -9.36
CA GLN A 200 -8.83 -6.65 -9.52
C GLN A 200 -9.73 -5.45 -9.83
N GLN A 201 -9.42 -4.30 -9.22
CA GLN A 201 -10.08 -3.04 -9.53
C GLN A 201 -9.55 -2.38 -10.80
N ARG A 202 -8.81 -3.09 -11.66
CA ARG A 202 -8.28 -2.61 -12.95
C ARG A 202 -7.58 -1.25 -12.84
N ILE A 203 -6.85 -1.02 -11.75
CA ILE A 203 -6.03 0.19 -11.61
C ILE A 203 -4.85 0.03 -12.58
N PRO A 204 -4.64 0.99 -13.51
CA PRO A 204 -3.61 0.86 -14.53
C PRO A 204 -2.21 0.90 -13.89
N ALA A 205 -1.41 -0.14 -14.13
CA ALA A 205 -0.10 -0.27 -13.54
C ALA A 205 0.80 -1.14 -14.43
N SER A 206 2.07 -0.74 -14.57
CA SER A 206 3.08 -1.53 -15.28
C SER A 206 4.16 -2.06 -14.33
N TYR A 207 4.50 -1.28 -13.31
CA TYR A 207 5.51 -1.62 -12.31
C TYR A 207 4.99 -1.36 -10.90
N VAL A 208 5.43 -2.16 -9.93
CA VAL A 208 5.28 -1.90 -8.50
C VAL A 208 6.62 -1.44 -7.92
N LEU A 209 6.58 -0.36 -7.14
CA LEU A 209 7.74 0.17 -6.42
C LEU A 209 7.63 -0.12 -4.93
N PHE A 210 8.74 -0.54 -4.31
CA PHE A 210 8.85 -0.65 -2.85
C PHE A 210 10.31 -0.68 -2.39
N ASP A 211 10.52 -0.43 -1.10
CA ASP A 211 11.83 -0.52 -0.45
C ASP A 211 12.32 -1.98 -0.37
N SER A 212 13.64 -2.13 -0.28
CA SER A 212 14.40 -3.36 -0.03
C SER A 212 13.90 -4.25 1.10
N TRP A 213 13.15 -3.70 2.05
CA TRP A 213 12.48 -4.45 3.12
C TRP A 213 11.45 -5.46 2.60
N PHE A 214 10.96 -5.28 1.37
CA PHE A 214 9.97 -6.17 0.74
C PHE A 214 10.56 -7.06 -0.37
N THR A 215 11.83 -6.87 -0.72
CA THR A 215 12.50 -7.56 -1.84
C THR A 215 12.94 -8.97 -1.47
N TYR A 216 11.96 -9.89 -1.35
CA TYR A 216 12.21 -11.33 -1.20
C TYR A 216 11.83 -12.09 -2.47
N PRO A 217 12.58 -13.12 -2.90
CA PRO A 217 12.28 -13.87 -4.11
C PRO A 217 10.83 -14.37 -4.23
N GLN A 218 10.25 -14.88 -3.13
CA GLN A 218 8.86 -15.35 -3.11
C GLN A 218 7.84 -14.22 -3.36
N ILE A 219 8.13 -13.01 -2.89
CA ILE A 219 7.27 -11.83 -3.10
C ILE A 219 7.36 -11.40 -4.58
N LEU A 220 8.58 -11.37 -5.12
CA LEU A 220 8.84 -11.04 -6.51
C LEU A 220 8.11 -11.98 -7.49
N ILE A 221 8.17 -13.29 -7.23
CA ILE A 221 7.45 -14.31 -8.01
C ILE A 221 5.93 -14.05 -7.98
N LYS A 222 5.36 -13.75 -6.81
CA LYS A 222 3.93 -13.43 -6.67
C LYS A 222 3.51 -12.19 -7.45
N ILE A 223 4.36 -11.17 -7.54
CA ILE A 223 4.06 -9.95 -8.32
C ILE A 223 4.07 -10.25 -9.82
N VAL A 224 5.00 -11.09 -10.28
CA VAL A 224 5.04 -11.54 -11.68
C VAL A 224 3.77 -12.33 -12.03
N GLN A 225 3.25 -13.15 -11.13
CA GLN A 225 1.97 -13.85 -11.31
C GLN A 225 0.79 -12.87 -11.45
N LEU A 226 0.84 -11.72 -10.79
CA LEU A 226 -0.12 -10.62 -10.97
C LEU A 226 0.07 -9.84 -12.29
N LYS A 227 0.97 -10.29 -13.17
CA LYS A 227 1.32 -9.66 -14.45
C LYS A 227 1.88 -8.24 -14.30
N LEU A 228 2.55 -7.99 -13.17
CA LEU A 228 3.22 -6.72 -12.88
C LEU A 228 4.73 -6.91 -12.87
N HIS A 229 5.44 -5.85 -13.24
CA HIS A 229 6.88 -5.77 -13.04
C HIS A 229 7.20 -5.18 -11.67
N THR A 230 8.39 -5.43 -11.15
CA THR A 230 8.87 -4.82 -9.90
C THR A 230 10.09 -3.98 -10.18
N ILE A 231 10.18 -2.82 -9.54
CA ILE A 231 11.41 -2.07 -9.37
C ILE A 231 11.61 -1.87 -7.87
N SER A 232 12.64 -2.48 -7.32
CA SER A 232 12.99 -2.31 -5.91
C SER A 232 14.48 -2.38 -5.70
N MET A 233 14.92 -1.81 -4.58
CA MET A 233 16.29 -2.00 -4.10
C MET A 233 16.45 -3.43 -3.55
N VAL A 234 17.62 -4.03 -3.73
CA VAL A 234 17.92 -5.36 -3.20
C VAL A 234 18.91 -5.23 -2.04
N LYS A 235 18.59 -5.89 -0.93
CA LYS A 235 19.52 -6.04 0.19
C LYS A 235 20.23 -7.38 0.11
N SER A 236 21.52 -7.40 0.43
CA SER A 236 22.27 -8.64 0.57
C SER A 236 21.76 -9.41 1.78
N MET A 237 21.33 -10.65 1.57
CA MET A 237 20.80 -11.54 2.60
C MET A 237 21.50 -12.90 2.50
N TYR A 238 21.98 -13.41 3.63
CA TYR A 238 22.78 -14.64 3.68
C TYR A 238 22.05 -15.90 3.16
N ARG A 239 20.72 -15.94 3.27
CA ARG A 239 19.87 -17.07 2.84
C ARG A 239 19.28 -16.91 1.44
N VAL A 240 19.61 -15.82 0.72
CA VAL A 240 19.05 -15.56 -0.60
C VAL A 240 20.14 -15.77 -1.65
N TYR A 241 19.91 -16.74 -2.53
CA TYR A 241 20.80 -17.10 -3.62
C TYR A 241 20.13 -16.87 -4.96
N TYR A 242 20.92 -16.44 -5.92
CA TYR A 242 20.53 -16.16 -7.29
C TYR A 242 21.21 -17.18 -8.21
N ASN A 243 20.48 -17.72 -9.17
CA ASN A 243 21.04 -18.60 -10.18
C ASN A 243 21.71 -17.76 -11.27
N TYR A 244 23.03 -17.90 -11.41
CA TYR A 244 23.82 -17.24 -12.43
C TYR A 244 24.84 -18.22 -13.01
N ASN A 245 24.79 -18.44 -14.33
CA ASN A 245 25.64 -19.41 -15.05
C ASN A 245 25.65 -20.81 -14.40
N GLY A 246 24.49 -21.30 -13.95
CA GLY A 246 24.34 -22.59 -13.29
C GLY A 246 24.84 -22.66 -11.84
N LYS A 247 25.39 -21.55 -11.31
CA LYS A 247 25.86 -21.44 -9.91
C LYS A 247 24.87 -20.64 -9.08
N LYS A 248 24.65 -21.08 -7.83
CA LYS A 248 23.87 -20.35 -6.83
C LYS A 248 24.80 -19.39 -6.09
N LEU A 249 24.66 -18.10 -6.34
CA LEU A 249 25.50 -17.04 -5.74
C LEU A 249 24.66 -16.12 -4.86
N ASN A 250 25.19 -15.69 -3.72
CA ASN A 250 24.57 -14.60 -2.96
C ASN A 250 24.81 -13.26 -3.68
N LEU A 251 24.16 -12.18 -3.22
CA LEU A 251 24.27 -10.87 -3.88
C LEU A 251 25.70 -10.29 -3.89
N ASN A 252 26.49 -10.54 -2.83
CA ASN A 252 27.85 -10.04 -2.72
C ASN A 252 28.80 -10.80 -3.67
N ASP A 253 28.70 -12.12 -3.71
CA ASP A 253 29.49 -12.99 -4.59
C ASP A 253 29.14 -12.72 -6.04
N LEU A 254 27.85 -12.56 -6.34
CA LEU A 254 27.38 -12.12 -7.65
C LEU A 254 28.02 -10.79 -8.03
N TYR A 255 27.95 -9.78 -7.16
CA TYR A 255 28.54 -8.46 -7.44
C TYR A 255 30.06 -8.49 -7.61
N ALA A 256 30.77 -9.38 -6.89
CA ALA A 256 32.21 -9.58 -7.04
C ALA A 256 32.57 -10.25 -8.38
N SER A 257 31.73 -11.18 -8.86
CA SER A 257 31.94 -11.90 -10.12
C SER A 257 31.68 -11.06 -11.38
N LEU A 258 30.99 -9.91 -11.27
CA LEU A 258 30.60 -9.11 -12.43
C LEU A 258 31.69 -8.12 -12.85
N LYS A 259 31.97 -8.09 -14.16
CA LYS A 259 32.78 -7.04 -14.78
C LYS A 259 32.03 -5.71 -14.75
N LYS A 260 32.66 -4.68 -14.17
CA LYS A 260 32.08 -3.34 -14.02
C LYS A 260 32.56 -2.42 -15.13
N LYS A 261 31.68 -1.53 -15.61
CA LYS A 261 32.05 -0.43 -16.50
C LYS A 261 33.04 0.49 -15.79
N ARG A 262 34.11 0.89 -16.48
CA ARG A 262 35.13 1.81 -15.97
C ARG A 262 34.61 3.26 -15.99
N GLY A 263 35.20 4.13 -15.17
CA GLY A 263 34.89 5.57 -15.14
C GLY A 263 33.64 5.95 -14.32
N LYS A 264 33.05 7.12 -14.61
CA LYS A 264 31.89 7.69 -13.90
C LYS A 264 30.53 7.20 -14.45
N ALA A 265 30.46 5.96 -14.91
CA ALA A 265 29.22 5.40 -15.46
C ALA A 265 28.14 5.29 -14.38
N LYS A 266 26.93 5.81 -14.64
CA LYS A 266 25.79 5.71 -13.70
C LYS A 266 25.39 4.27 -13.41
N ILE A 267 25.53 3.38 -14.41
CA ILE A 267 25.30 1.94 -14.29
C ILE A 267 26.65 1.23 -14.36
N LEU A 268 27.01 0.56 -13.27
CA LEU A 268 28.28 -0.14 -13.13
C LEU A 268 28.21 -1.53 -13.77
N SER A 269 27.14 -2.27 -13.53
CA SER A 269 26.93 -3.60 -14.10
C SER A 269 25.43 -3.92 -14.17
N SER A 270 25.09 -4.88 -15.01
CA SER A 270 23.73 -5.35 -15.20
C SER A 270 23.78 -6.83 -15.57
N VAL A 271 23.04 -7.66 -14.86
CA VAL A 271 23.02 -9.11 -15.08
C VAL A 271 21.60 -9.66 -14.96
N ILE A 272 21.28 -10.72 -15.71
CA ILE A 272 20.04 -11.48 -15.57
C ILE A 272 20.34 -12.72 -14.74
N VAL A 273 19.53 -12.97 -13.73
CA VAL A 273 19.65 -14.10 -12.80
C VAL A 273 18.31 -14.79 -12.60
N GLY A 274 18.33 -16.08 -12.27
CA GLY A 274 17.15 -16.81 -11.78
C GLY A 274 16.91 -16.51 -10.29
N ILE A 275 15.67 -16.22 -9.92
CA ILE A 275 15.27 -15.96 -8.53
C ILE A 275 14.46 -17.12 -7.90
N GLY A 276 14.13 -18.14 -8.69
CA GLY A 276 13.32 -19.28 -8.27
C GLY A 276 12.40 -19.74 -9.40
N SER A 277 11.53 -20.71 -9.10
CA SER A 277 10.55 -21.23 -10.06
C SER A 277 9.15 -20.73 -9.74
N ASP A 278 8.33 -20.55 -10.78
CA ASP A 278 6.90 -20.33 -10.64
C ASP A 278 6.16 -21.64 -10.30
N GLU A 279 4.84 -21.55 -10.11
CA GLU A 279 3.95 -22.70 -9.84
C GLU A 279 3.98 -23.77 -10.94
N ASN A 280 4.42 -23.41 -12.15
CA ASN A 280 4.55 -24.32 -13.30
C ASN A 280 5.98 -24.86 -13.46
N GLY A 281 6.85 -24.64 -12.48
CA GLY A 281 8.25 -25.06 -12.51
C GLY A 281 9.16 -24.23 -13.43
N ARG A 282 8.67 -23.14 -14.03
CA ARG A 282 9.45 -22.29 -14.92
C ARG A 282 10.31 -21.32 -14.12
N GLU A 283 11.58 -21.20 -14.49
CA GLU A 283 12.49 -20.27 -13.84
C GLU A 283 12.06 -18.81 -14.07
N VAL A 284 11.82 -18.09 -12.98
CA VAL A 284 11.55 -16.65 -12.99
C VAL A 284 12.88 -15.92 -13.00
N LYS A 285 13.07 -15.09 -14.02
CA LYS A 285 14.29 -14.30 -14.22
C LYS A 285 14.12 -12.87 -13.74
N ALA A 286 15.17 -12.33 -13.14
CA ALA A 286 15.28 -10.96 -12.69
C ALA A 286 16.56 -10.32 -13.22
N LYS A 287 16.50 -9.03 -13.54
CA LYS A 287 17.67 -8.25 -13.94
C LYS A 287 18.13 -7.42 -12.75
N ILE A 288 19.33 -7.71 -12.26
CA ILE A 288 20.01 -6.97 -11.19
C ILE A 288 20.92 -5.93 -11.82
N VAL A 289 20.75 -4.66 -11.44
CA VAL A 289 21.50 -3.52 -11.98
C VAL A 289 22.22 -2.80 -10.86
N SER A 290 23.55 -2.77 -10.89
CA SER A 290 24.36 -2.03 -9.92
C SER A 290 24.60 -0.60 -10.37
N LEU A 291 24.31 0.37 -9.49
CA LEU A 291 24.36 1.80 -9.79
C LEU A 291 25.52 2.50 -9.07
N LEU A 292 26.05 3.56 -9.69
CA LEU A 292 27.00 4.49 -9.09
C LEU A 292 26.24 5.54 -8.28
N TYR A 293 25.68 5.15 -7.14
CA TYR A 293 25.09 6.07 -6.16
C TYR A 293 25.29 5.50 -4.75
N GLN A 294 25.99 6.24 -3.88
CA GLN A 294 26.22 5.92 -2.46
C GLN A 294 26.71 4.49 -2.11
N ARG A 295 27.54 3.83 -2.93
CA ARG A 295 28.18 2.52 -2.62
C ARG A 295 27.23 1.38 -2.15
N LYS A 296 25.89 1.48 -2.33
CA LYS A 296 24.89 0.50 -1.87
C LYS A 296 23.98 -0.01 -3.01
N ILE A 297 24.50 -1.07 -3.61
CA ILE A 297 24.00 -2.18 -4.43
C ILE A 297 22.49 -2.24 -4.83
N SER A 298 22.30 -2.42 -6.15
CA SER A 298 21.30 -3.21 -6.90
C SER A 298 19.83 -2.81 -6.94
N LEU A 299 19.40 -2.40 -8.14
CA LEU A 299 18.02 -2.35 -8.60
C LEU A 299 17.63 -3.71 -9.18
N LEU A 300 16.52 -4.31 -8.74
CA LEU A 300 15.96 -5.51 -9.36
C LEU A 300 14.81 -5.11 -10.28
N THR A 301 14.92 -5.50 -11.55
CA THR A 301 13.89 -5.33 -12.56
C THR A 301 13.44 -6.70 -13.04
N LEU A 302 12.24 -7.11 -12.68
CA LEU A 302 11.60 -8.29 -13.27
C LEU A 302 10.99 -7.84 -14.58
N ARG A 303 11.56 -8.26 -15.72
CA ARG A 303 10.99 -7.97 -17.05
C ARG A 303 10.69 -9.26 -17.77
N LYS A 304 9.49 -9.36 -18.35
CA LYS A 304 9.28 -10.19 -19.53
C LYS A 304 9.93 -9.42 -20.68
N LEU A 305 11.12 -9.87 -21.09
CA LEU A 305 12.00 -9.25 -22.10
C LEU A 305 11.23 -8.50 -23.21
N SER A 306 11.14 -7.17 -23.11
CA SER A 306 10.62 -6.30 -24.18
C SER A 306 11.00 -4.85 -23.91
N LYS A 307 12.27 -4.48 -24.20
CA LYS A 307 12.94 -3.16 -24.31
C LYS A 307 12.30 -1.88 -23.72
N LEU A 308 13.17 -1.02 -23.16
CA LEU A 308 12.98 0.36 -22.66
C LEU A 308 12.79 0.52 -21.14
N LEU A 309 13.73 1.28 -20.54
CA LEU A 309 13.59 2.27 -19.46
C LEU A 309 14.90 2.52 -18.68
N ILE A 310 15.96 1.73 -18.91
CA ILE A 310 17.27 1.94 -18.24
C ILE A 310 18.43 1.81 -19.23
N GLU A 311 18.25 2.36 -20.43
CA GLU A 311 19.37 2.77 -21.29
C GLU A 311 19.46 4.29 -21.24
#